data_AF-X1A8N2-F1
#
_entry.id   AF-X1A8N2-F1
#
_cell.length_a   1.000
_cell.length_b   1.000
_cell.length_c   1.000
_cell.angle_alpha   90.00
_cell.angle_beta   90.00
_cell.angle_gamma   90.00
#
_symmetry.space_group_name_H-M   'P 1'
#
loop_
_entity.id
_entity.type
_entity.pdbx_description
1 polymer ?
#
loop_
_entity_poly.entity_id
_entity_poly.type
_entity_poly.pdbx_seq_one_letter_code
_entity_poly.pdbx_strand_id
1 'polypeptide(L)'
;GVRYRESDESVMKYNTFSCLVYETELDGYLYVLSGGDWHQIEKDWSESVRRKVEDIALSDIPLPPSFQGEKEGDYNKRVAESKGWALMDKQIINLSPPYDRIEFCDLMTPEKKLIHVKRKTESSTLSHLFAQGAISAELLFRNREFREKCREKARNIGEEWQDLIPEDRPVTSDYEIIYAIVARSRPDWPKWLPFFSQLNLCNTKTRLSSFGYKISLRHVPADPL
;
A
#
# COMPACT_ATOMS: atom_id res chain seq x y z
N GLY A 1 -34.36 6.15 1.65
CA GLY A 1 -33.75 5.72 0.37
C GLY A 1 -34.25 6.63 -0.73
N VAL A 2 -33.34 7.26 -1.47
CA VAL A 2 -33.67 8.14 -2.61
C VAL A 2 -33.68 7.28 -3.88
N ARG A 3 -34.65 7.49 -4.77
CA ARG A 3 -34.72 6.83 -6.10
C ARG A 3 -34.31 7.81 -7.19
N TYR A 4 -33.54 7.33 -8.16
CA TYR A 4 -33.48 7.88 -9.51
C TYR A 4 -33.73 6.76 -10.53
N ARG A 5 -34.23 7.15 -11.70
CA ARG A 5 -34.74 6.30 -12.78
C ARG A 5 -33.65 6.08 -13.85
N GLU A 6 -33.64 4.86 -14.40
CA GLU A 6 -33.06 4.42 -15.68
C GLU A 6 -31.52 4.30 -15.81
N SER A 7 -31.01 3.17 -15.29
CA SER A 7 -30.05 2.31 -16.00
C SER A 7 -30.24 0.87 -15.50
N ASP A 8 -30.17 -0.11 -16.39
CA ASP A 8 -30.31 -1.56 -16.10
C ASP A 8 -29.05 -2.13 -15.42
N GLU A 9 -28.42 -1.36 -14.52
CA GLU A 9 -27.33 -1.80 -13.68
C GLU A 9 -27.87 -2.11 -12.28
N SER A 10 -27.63 -3.34 -11.80
CA SER A 10 -27.93 -3.70 -10.42
C SER A 10 -27.02 -2.91 -9.48
N VAL A 11 -27.48 -1.76 -9.01
CA VAL A 11 -26.78 -0.99 -7.98
C VAL A 11 -26.88 -1.76 -6.66
N MET A 12 -25.75 -2.30 -6.19
CA MET A 12 -25.64 -2.92 -4.86
C MET A 12 -26.07 -1.91 -3.81
N LYS A 13 -27.16 -2.20 -3.08
CA LYS A 13 -27.67 -1.34 -2.00
C LYS A 13 -27.03 -1.76 -0.70
N TYR A 14 -26.17 -0.91 -0.16
CA TYR A 14 -25.61 -1.07 1.17
C TYR A 14 -26.39 -0.24 2.17
N ASN A 15 -26.59 -0.77 3.37
CA ASN A 15 -27.13 0.05 4.46
C ASN A 15 -26.06 1.07 4.86
N THR A 16 -26.44 2.32 5.13
CA THR A 16 -25.47 3.39 5.43
C THR A 16 -24.56 3.04 6.62
N PHE A 17 -25.10 2.30 7.58
CA PHE A 17 -24.38 1.85 8.78
C PHE A 17 -23.21 0.91 8.44
N SER A 18 -23.36 0.04 7.44
CA SER A 18 -22.33 -0.90 6.96
C SER A 18 -21.18 -0.23 6.23
N CYS A 19 -21.39 1.02 5.79
CA CYS A 19 -20.35 1.84 5.18
C CYS A 19 -19.56 2.66 6.21
N LEU A 20 -19.97 2.67 7.48
CA LEU A 20 -19.26 3.39 8.53
C LEU A 20 -18.06 2.57 9.01
N VAL A 21 -16.93 3.26 9.15
CA VAL A 21 -15.76 2.75 9.87
C VAL A 21 -15.47 3.71 11.01
N TYR A 22 -15.46 3.21 12.23
CA TYR A 22 -15.21 4.02 13.42
C TYR A 22 -14.43 3.22 14.46
N GLU A 23 -13.54 3.89 15.18
CA GLU A 23 -12.72 3.30 16.23
C GLU A 23 -12.80 4.18 17.47
N THR A 24 -13.00 3.55 18.63
CA THR A 24 -13.02 4.26 19.92
C THR A 24 -12.49 3.37 21.02
N GLU A 25 -11.92 3.99 22.05
CA GLU A 25 -11.58 3.33 23.30
C GLU A 25 -12.68 3.63 24.33
N LEU A 26 -13.17 2.58 25.00
CA LEU A 26 -14.17 2.67 26.07
C LEU A 26 -13.78 1.67 27.16
N ASP A 27 -13.70 2.14 28.41
CA ASP A 27 -13.32 1.34 29.59
C ASP A 27 -12.01 0.54 29.42
N GLY A 28 -11.07 1.10 28.65
CA GLY A 28 -9.76 0.49 28.38
C GLY A 28 -9.76 -0.60 27.30
N TYR A 29 -10.88 -0.80 26.61
CA TYR A 29 -10.99 -1.70 25.45
C TYR A 29 -11.14 -0.91 24.16
N LEU A 30 -10.55 -1.44 23.09
CA LEU A 30 -10.72 -0.90 21.74
C LEU A 30 -11.97 -1.51 21.10
N TYR A 31 -12.84 -0.65 20.58
CA TYR A 31 -14.02 -1.02 19.81
C TYR A 31 -13.88 -0.50 18.38
N VAL A 32 -14.13 -1.38 17.41
CA VAL A 32 -14.08 -1.05 15.99
C VAL A 32 -15.42 -1.36 15.34
N LEU A 33 -16.07 -0.36 14.75
CA LEU A 33 -17.21 -0.53 13.86
C LEU A 33 -16.68 -0.73 12.44
N SER A 34 -17.01 -1.85 11.81
CA SER A 34 -16.69 -2.10 10.40
C SER A 34 -17.69 -3.08 9.80
N GLY A 35 -18.09 -2.88 8.55
CA GLY A 35 -19.05 -3.77 7.87
C GLY A 35 -20.45 -3.80 8.49
N GLY A 36 -20.74 -2.90 9.43
CA GLY A 36 -22.00 -2.86 10.17
C GLY A 36 -21.98 -3.61 11.50
N ASP A 37 -20.82 -4.15 11.90
CA ASP A 37 -20.65 -4.87 13.16
C ASP A 37 -19.67 -4.15 14.10
N TRP A 38 -19.95 -4.24 15.40
CA TRP A 38 -19.04 -3.80 16.44
C TRP A 38 -18.14 -4.95 16.88
N HIS A 39 -16.84 -4.72 16.83
CA HIS A 39 -15.82 -5.64 17.30
C HIS A 39 -15.17 -5.07 18.55
N GLN A 40 -15.34 -5.76 19.68
CA GLN A 40 -14.48 -5.51 20.84
C GLN A 40 -13.18 -6.27 20.63
N ILE A 41 -12.08 -5.54 20.65
CA ILE A 41 -10.75 -6.07 20.44
C ILE A 41 -10.16 -6.42 21.80
N GLU A 42 -9.65 -7.64 21.94
CA GLU A 42 -8.95 -8.07 23.15
C GLU A 42 -7.72 -7.18 23.38
N LYS A 43 -7.51 -6.77 24.64
CA LYS A 43 -6.57 -5.72 24.99
C LYS A 43 -5.13 -6.12 24.70
N ASP A 44 -4.70 -7.28 25.20
CA ASP A 44 -3.33 -7.77 25.03
C ASP A 44 -3.00 -7.99 23.54
N TRP A 45 -3.98 -8.45 22.78
CA TRP A 45 -3.88 -8.59 21.33
C TRP A 45 -3.74 -7.25 20.62
N SER A 46 -4.57 -6.26 20.97
CA SER A 46 -4.50 -4.92 20.37
C SER A 46 -3.15 -4.26 20.61
N GLU A 47 -2.61 -4.39 21.83
CA GLU A 47 -1.30 -3.88 22.22
C GLU A 47 -0.16 -4.64 21.53
N SER A 48 -0.32 -5.95 21.32
CA SER A 48 0.62 -6.77 20.54
C SER A 48 0.70 -6.31 19.08
N VAL A 49 -0.44 -6.00 18.44
CA VAL A 49 -0.47 -5.46 17.08
C VAL A 49 0.21 -4.10 17.00
N ARG A 50 -0.10 -3.18 17.92
CA ARG A 50 0.53 -1.84 17.96
C ARG A 50 2.05 -1.92 18.07
N ARG A 51 2.57 -2.75 18.99
CA ARG A 51 4.02 -2.99 19.13
C ARG A 51 4.66 -3.51 17.84
N LYS A 52 4.04 -4.51 17.20
CA LYS A 52 4.55 -5.07 15.93
C LYS A 52 4.63 -4.03 14.81
N VAL A 53 3.69 -3.08 14.78
CA VAL A 53 3.68 -1.97 13.82
C VAL A 53 4.78 -0.95 14.14
N GLU A 54 5.03 -0.66 15.41
CA GLU A 54 6.14 0.19 15.85
C GLU A 54 7.52 -0.38 15.50
N ASP A 55 7.65 -1.71 15.56
CA ASP A 55 8.87 -2.43 15.18
C ASP A 55 9.10 -2.50 13.65
N ILE A 56 8.26 -1.87 12.83
CA ILE A 56 8.49 -1.79 11.38
C ILE A 56 9.50 -0.67 11.11
N ALA A 57 10.54 -0.99 10.34
CA ALA A 57 11.58 -0.04 9.98
C ALA A 57 10.97 1.21 9.30
N LEU A 58 11.46 2.39 9.66
CA LEU A 58 11.13 3.61 8.95
C LEU A 58 12.17 3.85 7.85
N SER A 59 11.69 4.07 6.64
CA SER A 59 12.57 4.40 5.50
C SER A 59 13.03 5.86 5.58
N ASP A 60 14.31 6.06 5.32
CA ASP A 60 14.94 7.38 5.15
C ASP A 60 14.87 7.87 3.69
N ILE A 61 14.22 7.10 2.81
CA ILE A 61 14.12 7.43 1.40
C ILE A 61 13.62 8.88 1.20
N PRO A 62 14.34 9.71 0.42
CA PRO A 62 14.15 11.15 0.40
C PRO A 62 12.97 11.54 -0.51
N LEU A 63 11.75 11.17 -0.12
CA LEU A 63 10.52 11.59 -0.77
C LEU A 63 10.20 13.06 -0.42
N PRO A 64 9.99 13.94 -1.42
CA PRO A 64 9.59 15.32 -1.17
C PRO A 64 8.17 15.37 -0.58
N PRO A 65 7.80 16.45 0.12
CA PRO A 65 6.42 16.67 0.51
C PRO A 65 5.46 16.64 -0.69
N SER A 66 4.21 16.26 -0.43
CA SER A 66 3.13 16.35 -1.41
C SER A 66 2.49 17.74 -1.35
N PHE A 67 2.20 18.31 -2.52
CA PHE A 67 1.55 19.60 -2.62
C PHE A 67 0.07 19.53 -2.25
N GLN A 68 -0.49 20.68 -1.88
CA GLN A 68 -1.92 20.82 -1.62
C GLN A 68 -2.73 20.41 -2.86
N GLY A 69 -3.73 19.55 -2.68
CA GLY A 69 -4.59 19.08 -3.78
C GLY A 69 -3.94 18.15 -4.80
N GLU A 70 -2.64 17.87 -4.69
CA GLU A 70 -1.93 16.98 -5.60
C GLU A 70 -2.50 15.56 -5.55
N LYS A 71 -2.76 14.98 -6.73
CA LYS A 71 -3.24 13.61 -6.85
C LYS A 71 -2.06 12.64 -6.76
N GLU A 72 -2.35 11.41 -6.33
CA GLU A 72 -1.35 10.33 -6.17
C GLU A 72 -0.49 10.15 -7.42
N GLY A 73 -1.11 10.04 -8.61
CA GLY A 73 -0.37 9.92 -9.86
C GLY A 73 0.47 11.14 -10.25
N ASP A 74 0.00 12.36 -9.94
CA ASP A 74 0.75 13.59 -10.21
C ASP A 74 1.98 13.69 -9.30
N TYR A 75 1.81 13.31 -8.03
CA TYR A 75 2.90 13.18 -7.07
C TYR A 75 3.94 12.15 -7.54
N ASN A 76 3.51 10.95 -7.91
CA ASN A 76 4.40 9.88 -8.38
C ASN A 76 5.21 10.35 -9.59
N LYS A 77 4.56 10.96 -10.58
CA LYS A 77 5.24 11.51 -11.77
C LYS A 77 6.29 12.55 -11.40
N ARG A 78 5.94 13.53 -10.56
CA ARG A 78 6.87 14.58 -10.13
C ARG A 78 8.07 14.00 -9.38
N VAL A 79 7.84 13.03 -8.50
CA VAL A 79 8.92 12.36 -7.76
C VAL A 79 9.84 11.63 -8.73
N ALA A 80 9.29 10.82 -9.65
CA ALA A 80 10.06 10.08 -10.65
C ALA A 80 10.96 11.01 -11.49
N GLU A 81 10.40 12.11 -12.01
CA GLU A 81 11.14 13.11 -12.78
C GLU A 81 12.25 13.77 -11.96
N SER A 82 11.95 14.20 -10.73
CA SER A 82 12.92 14.89 -9.87
C SER A 82 14.06 14.00 -9.35
N LYS A 83 13.82 12.69 -9.24
CA LYS A 83 14.77 11.72 -8.69
C LYS A 83 15.45 10.84 -9.73
N GLY A 84 14.97 10.86 -10.98
CA GLY A 84 15.40 9.91 -12.00
C GLY A 84 15.04 8.47 -11.61
N TRP A 85 13.85 8.26 -11.05
CA TRP A 85 13.33 6.93 -10.70
C TRP A 85 12.35 6.45 -11.76
N ALA A 86 12.14 5.14 -11.85
CA ALA A 86 11.14 4.58 -12.75
C ALA A 86 9.72 4.89 -12.25
N LEU A 87 8.91 5.53 -13.08
CA LEU A 87 7.48 5.74 -12.87
C LEU A 87 6.70 4.49 -13.28
N MET A 88 6.43 3.61 -12.31
CA MET A 88 5.69 2.36 -12.53
C MET A 88 4.18 2.51 -12.29
N ASP A 89 3.74 3.64 -11.73
CA ASP A 89 2.33 4.03 -11.57
C ASP A 89 1.52 3.73 -12.85
N LYS A 90 0.43 2.99 -12.70
CA LYS A 90 -0.49 2.55 -13.76
C LYS A 90 0.14 1.64 -14.82
N GLN A 91 1.35 1.11 -14.63
CA GLN A 91 1.92 0.08 -15.49
C GLN A 91 1.34 -1.29 -15.11
N ILE A 92 0.09 -1.50 -15.53
CA ILE A 92 -0.66 -2.72 -15.19
C ILE A 92 -0.03 -3.94 -15.88
N ILE A 93 0.23 -4.96 -15.06
CA ILE A 93 0.63 -6.28 -15.48
C ILE A 93 -0.61 -7.16 -15.55
N ASN A 94 -0.98 -7.52 -16.78
CA ASN A 94 -2.09 -8.44 -17.01
C ASN A 94 -1.54 -9.86 -16.96
N LEU A 95 -2.04 -10.70 -16.06
CA LEU A 95 -1.72 -12.13 -15.96
C LEU A 95 -2.96 -12.95 -16.31
N SER A 96 -2.78 -14.26 -16.46
CA SER A 96 -3.92 -15.19 -16.52
C SER A 96 -4.55 -15.35 -15.12
N PRO A 97 -5.86 -15.67 -15.03
CA PRO A 97 -6.53 -15.92 -13.76
C PRO A 97 -5.73 -16.87 -12.84
N PRO A 98 -5.71 -16.64 -11.52
CA PRO A 98 -6.61 -15.77 -10.75
C PRO A 98 -6.15 -14.32 -10.58
N TYR A 99 -5.01 -13.93 -11.16
CA TYR A 99 -4.46 -12.58 -11.04
C TYR A 99 -4.69 -11.87 -12.37
N ASP A 100 -5.70 -11.00 -12.48
CA ASP A 100 -5.98 -10.39 -13.79
C ASP A 100 -5.24 -9.07 -14.01
N ARG A 101 -5.18 -8.20 -13.00
CA ARG A 101 -4.62 -6.85 -13.14
C ARG A 101 -3.84 -6.48 -11.91
N ILE A 102 -2.52 -6.55 -12.00
CA ILE A 102 -1.62 -6.27 -10.87
C ILE A 102 -0.72 -5.10 -11.23
N GLU A 103 -0.57 -4.18 -10.29
CA GLU A 103 0.41 -3.09 -10.36
C GLU A 103 1.66 -3.50 -9.59
N PHE A 104 2.83 -3.37 -10.21
CA PHE A 104 4.08 -3.86 -9.62
C PHE A 104 4.51 -3.01 -8.41
N CYS A 105 4.61 -1.70 -8.62
CA CYS A 105 4.81 -0.65 -7.62
C CYS A 105 4.48 0.70 -8.28
N ASP A 106 4.47 1.79 -7.51
CA ASP A 106 4.25 3.13 -8.06
C ASP A 106 5.58 3.74 -8.55
N LEU A 107 6.65 3.53 -7.80
CA LEU A 107 8.00 4.01 -8.10
C LEU A 107 9.04 2.92 -7.79
N MET A 108 10.05 2.81 -8.65
CA MET A 108 11.19 1.89 -8.44
C MET A 108 12.51 2.65 -8.51
N THR A 109 13.39 2.41 -7.53
CA THR A 109 14.72 3.03 -7.46
C THR A 109 15.82 2.12 -7.98
N PRO A 110 17.01 2.64 -8.35
CA PRO A 110 18.16 1.83 -8.76
C PRO A 110 18.59 0.80 -7.72
N GLU A 111 18.37 1.09 -6.43
CA GLU A 111 18.67 0.22 -5.30
C GLU A 111 17.58 -0.84 -5.02
N LYS A 112 16.71 -1.13 -6.00
CA LYS A 112 15.62 -2.12 -5.91
C LYS A 112 14.61 -1.83 -4.78
N LYS A 113 14.39 -0.55 -4.47
CA LYS A 113 13.30 -0.13 -3.57
C LYS A 113 12.01 -0.04 -4.38
N LEU A 114 11.00 -0.80 -3.99
CA LEU A 114 9.67 -0.84 -4.59
C LEU A 114 8.72 -0.02 -3.72
N ILE A 115 8.37 1.17 -4.18
CA ILE A 115 7.63 2.15 -3.39
C ILE A 115 6.16 2.11 -3.79
N HIS A 116 5.31 1.95 -2.79
CA HIS A 116 3.85 2.01 -2.90
C HIS A 116 3.35 3.26 -2.17
N VAL A 117 2.84 4.23 -2.91
CA VAL A 117 2.40 5.54 -2.44
C VAL A 117 0.89 5.52 -2.25
N LYS A 118 0.43 5.95 -1.07
CA LYS A 118 -0.99 6.21 -0.84
C LYS A 118 -1.23 7.52 -0.15
N ARG A 119 -2.16 8.32 -0.67
CA ARG A 119 -2.71 9.44 0.10
C ARG A 119 -3.76 8.95 1.09
N LYS A 120 -3.56 9.23 2.38
CA LYS A 120 -4.54 8.84 3.39
C LYS A 120 -5.72 9.82 3.40
N THR A 121 -6.74 9.47 2.61
CA THR A 121 -8.06 10.10 2.68
C THR A 121 -9.03 9.30 3.55
N GLU A 122 -8.89 7.96 3.61
CA GLU A 122 -9.76 7.03 4.35
C GLU A 122 -8.98 5.79 4.85
N SER A 123 -9.58 4.97 5.72
CA SER A 123 -8.97 3.76 6.32
C SER A 123 -8.94 2.55 5.37
N SER A 124 -10.01 2.36 4.59
CA SER A 124 -10.18 1.27 3.62
C SER A 124 -9.09 1.28 2.54
N THR A 125 -8.56 2.46 2.18
CA THR A 125 -7.57 2.61 1.12
C THR A 125 -6.17 2.09 1.51
N LEU A 126 -5.83 2.06 2.80
CA LEU A 126 -4.52 1.58 3.25
C LEU A 126 -4.43 0.05 3.25
N SER A 127 -5.51 -0.64 3.59
CA SER A 127 -5.55 -2.11 3.49
C SER A 127 -5.31 -2.57 2.04
N HIS A 128 -5.90 -1.85 1.07
CA HIS A 128 -5.66 -2.10 -0.35
C HIS A 128 -4.19 -1.86 -0.73
N LEU A 129 -3.58 -0.76 -0.27
CA LEU A 129 -2.16 -0.48 -0.50
C LEU A 129 -1.26 -1.64 -0.03
N PHE A 130 -1.47 -2.11 1.20
CA PHE A 130 -0.66 -3.19 1.76
C PHE A 130 -0.87 -4.50 1.00
N ALA A 131 -2.11 -4.81 0.60
CA ALA A 131 -2.42 -5.97 -0.21
C ALA A 131 -1.78 -5.91 -1.59
N GLN A 132 -1.82 -4.75 -2.27
CA GLN A 132 -1.20 -4.54 -3.57
C GLN A 132 0.30 -4.84 -3.52
N GLY A 133 1.03 -4.21 -2.59
CA GLY A 133 2.47 -4.47 -2.43
C GLY A 133 2.79 -5.91 -2.00
N ALA A 134 1.92 -6.54 -1.21
CA ALA A 134 2.11 -7.94 -0.83
C ALA A 134 1.97 -8.90 -2.02
N ILE A 135 0.94 -8.69 -2.84
CA ILE A 135 0.65 -9.52 -4.00
C ILE A 135 1.72 -9.34 -5.06
N SER A 136 2.10 -8.09 -5.38
CA SER A 136 3.12 -7.82 -6.40
C SER A 136 4.49 -8.38 -6.00
N ALA A 137 4.92 -8.23 -4.74
CA ALA A 137 6.17 -8.79 -4.24
C ALA A 137 6.15 -10.33 -4.20
N GLU A 138 5.02 -10.96 -3.88
CA GLU A 138 4.92 -12.42 -3.95
C GLU A 138 4.99 -12.93 -5.40
N LEU A 139 4.31 -12.25 -6.34
CA LEU A 139 4.36 -12.59 -7.76
C LEU A 139 5.76 -12.38 -8.33
N LEU A 140 6.47 -11.32 -7.94
CA LEU A 140 7.88 -11.11 -8.27
C LEU A 140 8.70 -12.34 -7.87
N PHE A 141 8.48 -12.89 -6.68
CA PHE A 141 9.21 -14.07 -6.22
C PHE A 141 8.80 -15.37 -6.93
N ARG A 142 7.51 -15.60 -7.12
CA ARG A 142 6.97 -16.92 -7.52
C ARG A 142 6.69 -17.07 -9.01
N ASN A 143 6.37 -16.00 -9.71
CA ASN A 143 5.80 -16.04 -11.04
C ASN A 143 6.77 -15.47 -12.09
N ARG A 144 7.26 -16.35 -12.98
CA ARG A 144 8.18 -15.96 -14.06
C ARG A 144 7.52 -15.05 -15.10
N GLU A 145 6.30 -15.37 -15.52
CA GLU A 145 5.53 -14.56 -16.49
C GLU A 145 5.32 -13.13 -15.96
N PHE A 146 5.04 -12.99 -14.66
CA PHE A 146 4.93 -11.69 -14.00
C PHE A 146 6.23 -10.89 -14.12
N ARG A 147 7.39 -11.53 -13.84
CA ARG A 147 8.69 -10.88 -13.98
C ARG A 147 8.99 -10.46 -15.41
N GLU A 148 8.73 -11.33 -16.38
CA GLU A 148 8.94 -11.04 -17.80
C GLU A 148 8.12 -9.82 -18.24
N LYS A 149 6.84 -9.75 -17.84
CA LYS A 149 5.97 -8.59 -18.12
C LYS A 149 6.41 -7.34 -17.37
N CYS A 150 6.88 -7.46 -16.12
CA CYS A 150 7.43 -6.31 -15.39
C CYS A 150 8.70 -5.77 -16.06
N ARG A 151 9.59 -6.65 -16.53
CA ARG A 151 10.80 -6.28 -17.30
C ARG A 151 10.42 -5.53 -18.57
N GLU A 152 9.41 -5.98 -19.30
CA GLU A 152 8.90 -5.29 -20.49
C GLU A 152 8.41 -3.87 -20.17
N LYS A 153 7.61 -3.71 -19.10
CA LYS A 153 7.13 -2.40 -18.66
C LYS A 153 8.28 -1.48 -18.21
N ALA A 154 9.21 -2.02 -17.44
CA ALA A 154 10.38 -1.29 -16.96
C ALA A 154 11.26 -0.80 -18.14
N ARG A 155 11.53 -1.67 -19.12
CA ARG A 155 12.28 -1.32 -20.33
C ARG A 155 11.65 -0.17 -21.13
N ASN A 156 10.32 -0.10 -21.18
CA ASN A 156 9.62 0.98 -21.88
C ASN A 156 9.75 2.34 -21.17
N ILE A 157 10.10 2.35 -19.89
CA ILE A 157 10.42 3.57 -19.13
C ILE A 157 11.90 3.94 -19.36
N GLY A 158 12.79 2.94 -19.35
CA GLY A 158 14.21 3.07 -19.68
C GLY A 158 14.87 1.68 -19.66
N GLU A 159 15.81 1.43 -20.56
CA GLU A 159 16.38 0.09 -20.78
C GLU A 159 17.06 -0.47 -19.53
N GLU A 160 17.66 0.39 -18.70
CA GLU A 160 18.37 0.02 -17.47
C GLU A 160 17.44 -0.55 -16.38
N TRP A 161 16.15 -0.18 -16.39
CA TRP A 161 15.22 -0.57 -15.33
C TRP A 161 14.84 -2.05 -15.39
N GLN A 162 14.92 -2.66 -16.56
CA GLN A 162 14.61 -4.08 -16.70
C GLN A 162 15.60 -4.94 -15.92
N ASP A 163 16.87 -4.54 -15.82
CA ASP A 163 17.95 -5.30 -15.18
C ASP A 163 17.80 -5.36 -13.65
N LEU A 164 16.99 -4.46 -13.08
CA LEU A 164 16.61 -4.51 -11.67
C LEU A 164 15.60 -5.61 -11.36
N ILE A 165 15.02 -6.26 -12.37
CA ILE A 165 14.04 -7.34 -12.25
C ILE A 165 14.63 -8.59 -12.94
N PRO A 166 15.06 -9.63 -12.22
CA PRO A 166 15.67 -10.80 -12.83
C PRO A 166 14.66 -11.66 -13.60
N GLU A 167 15.12 -12.41 -14.58
CA GLU A 167 14.30 -13.40 -15.29
C GLU A 167 14.00 -14.62 -14.39
N ASP A 168 15.05 -15.08 -13.72
CA ASP A 168 14.98 -16.14 -12.72
C ASP A 168 14.48 -15.65 -11.36
N ARG A 169 14.42 -16.56 -10.40
CA ARG A 169 13.94 -16.25 -9.05
C ARG A 169 14.81 -15.16 -8.40
N PRO A 170 14.23 -14.06 -7.92
CA PRO A 170 14.98 -12.97 -7.33
C PRO A 170 15.59 -13.35 -5.98
N VAL A 171 16.75 -12.75 -5.67
CA VAL A 171 17.28 -12.65 -4.31
C VAL A 171 16.49 -11.55 -3.60
N THR A 172 15.42 -11.93 -2.91
CA THR A 172 14.44 -11.02 -2.32
C THR A 172 15.01 -10.09 -1.25
N SER A 173 16.11 -10.46 -0.59
CA SER A 173 16.83 -9.61 0.37
C SER A 173 17.47 -8.36 -0.24
N ASP A 174 17.61 -8.34 -1.57
CA ASP A 174 18.06 -7.16 -2.31
C ASP A 174 16.95 -6.11 -2.44
N TYR A 175 15.68 -6.51 -2.28
CA TYR A 175 14.53 -5.64 -2.48
C TYR A 175 14.00 -5.11 -1.14
N GLU A 176 13.56 -3.85 -1.17
CA GLU A 176 12.86 -3.20 -0.08
C GLU A 176 11.47 -2.77 -0.54
N ILE A 177 10.43 -3.27 0.13
CA ILE A 177 9.05 -2.85 -0.10
C ILE A 177 8.74 -1.68 0.83
N ILE A 178 8.49 -0.51 0.26
CA ILE A 178 8.28 0.73 1.01
C ILE A 178 6.83 1.16 0.87
N TYR A 179 6.10 1.23 1.97
CA TYR A 179 4.77 1.85 1.99
C TYR A 179 4.89 3.33 2.36
N ALA A 180 4.76 4.19 1.36
CA ALA A 180 4.81 5.63 1.49
C ALA A 180 3.40 6.22 1.68
N ILE A 181 3.09 6.68 2.89
CA ILE A 181 1.77 7.23 3.21
C ILE A 181 1.86 8.75 3.26
N VAL A 182 1.15 9.39 2.33
CA VAL A 182 1.01 10.84 2.27
C VAL A 182 -0.08 11.29 3.22
N ALA A 183 0.31 12.03 4.26
CA ALA A 183 -0.59 12.52 5.30
C ALA A 183 -0.05 13.77 5.98
N ARG A 184 -0.91 14.47 6.71
CA ARG A 184 -0.46 15.50 7.66
C ARG A 184 0.29 14.82 8.79
N SER A 185 1.42 15.43 9.18
CA SER A 185 2.22 14.92 10.29
C SER A 185 1.38 14.79 11.56
N ARG A 186 1.49 13.64 12.23
CA ARG A 186 0.91 13.38 13.54
C ARG A 186 2.02 12.89 14.48
N PRO A 187 1.98 13.27 15.77
CA PRO A 187 3.04 12.95 16.72
C PRO A 187 3.30 11.45 16.90
N ASP A 188 2.33 10.59 16.57
CA ASP A 188 2.40 9.15 16.84
C ASP A 188 2.46 8.29 15.55
N TRP A 189 3.24 8.70 14.54
CA TRP A 189 3.49 7.83 13.37
C TRP A 189 4.31 6.60 13.76
N PRO A 190 3.93 5.36 13.34
CA PRO A 190 2.76 4.95 12.55
C PRO A 190 1.50 4.51 13.36
N LYS A 191 1.44 4.68 14.68
CA LYS A 191 0.34 4.21 15.56
C LYS A 191 -1.05 4.82 15.25
N TRP A 192 -1.09 6.02 14.66
CA TRP A 192 -2.35 6.69 14.28
C TRP A 192 -3.08 6.02 13.07
N LEU A 193 -2.52 4.95 12.51
CA LEU A 193 -3.23 4.13 11.54
C LEU A 193 -4.45 3.46 12.19
N PRO A 194 -5.58 3.29 11.48
CA PRO A 194 -6.72 2.51 11.96
C PRO A 194 -6.29 1.08 12.33
N PHE A 195 -6.90 0.48 13.35
CA PHE A 195 -6.54 -0.83 13.86
C PHE A 195 -6.53 -1.92 12.79
N PHE A 196 -7.55 -1.99 11.93
CA PHE A 196 -7.54 -2.99 10.85
C PHE A 196 -6.46 -2.73 9.79
N SER A 197 -6.08 -1.47 9.56
CA SER A 197 -4.92 -1.15 8.72
C SER A 197 -3.62 -1.62 9.37
N GLN A 198 -3.48 -1.45 10.69
CA GLN A 198 -2.32 -1.95 11.46
C GLN A 198 -2.22 -3.48 11.42
N LEU A 199 -3.34 -4.17 11.59
CA LEU A 199 -3.40 -5.63 11.53
C LEU A 199 -3.00 -6.14 10.13
N ASN A 200 -3.55 -5.55 9.07
CA ASN A 200 -3.18 -5.89 7.70
C ASN A 200 -1.69 -5.65 7.43
N LEU A 201 -1.15 -4.53 7.91
CA LEU A 201 0.27 -4.23 7.79
C LEU A 201 1.14 -5.26 8.52
N CYS A 202 0.77 -5.69 9.73
CA CYS A 202 1.47 -6.74 10.46
C CYS A 202 1.48 -8.08 9.70
N ASN A 203 0.34 -8.46 9.15
CA ASN A 203 0.20 -9.69 8.37
C ASN A 203 1.05 -9.62 7.10
N THR A 204 1.01 -8.48 6.39
CA THR A 204 1.83 -8.22 5.21
C THR A 204 3.33 -8.26 5.54
N LYS A 205 3.78 -7.58 6.60
CA LYS A 205 5.18 -7.62 7.06
C LYS A 205 5.62 -9.06 7.30
N THR A 206 4.83 -9.82 8.06
CA THR A 206 5.14 -11.22 8.41
C THR A 206 5.25 -12.09 7.16
N ARG A 207 4.27 -11.98 6.25
CA ARG A 207 4.25 -12.70 4.97
C ARG A 207 5.46 -12.36 4.11
N LEU A 208 5.74 -11.08 3.87
CA LEU A 208 6.84 -10.65 3.01
C LEU A 208 8.21 -10.93 3.61
N SER A 209 8.35 -10.81 4.93
CA SER A 209 9.59 -11.19 5.64
C SER A 209 9.89 -12.69 5.49
N SER A 210 8.86 -13.55 5.46
CA SER A 210 9.04 -14.99 5.21
C SER A 210 9.58 -15.31 3.82
N PHE A 211 9.42 -14.39 2.86
CA PHE A 211 10.04 -14.47 1.54
C PHE A 211 11.45 -13.86 1.51
N GLY A 212 11.91 -13.18 2.56
CA GLY A 212 13.22 -12.53 2.65
C GLY A 212 13.25 -11.05 2.26
N TYR A 213 12.09 -10.43 1.97
CA TYR A 213 12.03 -9.00 1.65
C TYR A 213 12.30 -8.12 2.87
N LYS A 214 12.91 -6.95 2.63
CA LYS A 214 12.90 -5.84 3.60
C LYS A 214 11.58 -5.08 3.45
N ILE A 215 10.98 -4.68 4.57
CA ILE A 215 9.74 -3.90 4.58
C ILE A 215 9.94 -2.68 5.46
N SER A 216 9.58 -1.52 4.94
CA SER A 216 9.66 -0.27 5.68
C SER A 216 8.48 0.65 5.39
N LEU A 217 8.30 1.62 6.27
CA LEU A 217 7.26 2.65 6.17
C LEU A 217 7.88 4.00 5.92
N ARG A 218 7.23 4.82 5.09
CA ARG A 218 7.63 6.21 4.88
C ARG A 218 6.44 7.13 5.09
N HIS A 219 6.54 8.04 6.07
CA HIS A 219 5.61 9.16 6.15
C HIS A 219 6.03 10.23 5.15
N VAL A 220 5.10 10.64 4.28
CA VAL A 220 5.28 11.77 3.37
C VAL A 220 4.42 12.92 3.88
N PRO A 221 5.02 14.04 4.31
CA PRO A 221 4.26 15.22 4.70
C PRO A 221 3.40 15.73 3.54
N ALA A 222 2.10 15.90 3.78
CA ALA A 222 1.25 16.73 2.93
C ALA A 222 1.38 18.19 3.40
N ASP A 223 1.62 19.12 2.47
CA ASP A 223 1.65 20.54 2.81
C ASP A 223 0.36 20.95 3.56
N PRO A 224 0.47 21.76 4.64
CA PRO A 224 -0.69 22.26 5.35
C PRO A 224 -1.58 23.09 4.40
N LEU A 225 -2.90 23.02 4.63
CA LEU A 225 -3.88 23.84 3.89
C LEU A 225 -3.61 25.33 4.14
#